data_AF-A0A379W056-F1
#
_entry.id   AF-A0A379W056-F1
#
_cell.length_a   1.000
_cell.length_b   1.000
_cell.length_c   1.000
_cell.angle_alpha   90.00
_cell.angle_beta   90.00
_cell.angle_gamma   90.00
#
_symmetry.space_group_name_H-M   'P 1'
#
loop_
_entity.id
_entity.type
_entity.pdbx_description
1 polymer ?
#
loop_
_entity_poly.entity_id
_entity_poly.type
_entity_poly.pdbx_seq_one_letter_code
_entity_poly.pdbx_strand_id
1 'polypeptide(L)'
;MLHDSADSGVKGDMITKINTPLFTGMAEANAKVSIYVDGVLSGEAIAGDDGVWNFQFTTALSDGSHDVTVKVEDIAGNTASSSAYNFPNRNAKRKNQQ
;
A
#
# COMPACT_ATOMS: atom_id res chain seq x y z
N MET A 1 -29.86 -13.77 29.60
CA MET A 1 -29.88 -13.18 28.25
C MET A 1 -28.49 -12.62 28.01
N LEU A 2 -27.72 -13.27 27.15
CA LEU A 2 -26.36 -12.83 26.81
C LEU A 2 -26.51 -11.76 25.71
N HIS A 3 -26.16 -10.51 26.02
CA HIS A 3 -25.84 -9.53 24.98
C HIS A 3 -24.40 -9.76 24.58
N ASP A 4 -24.24 -10.47 23.46
CA ASP A 4 -23.14 -10.28 22.55
C ASP A 4 -23.17 -8.86 21.95
N SER A 5 -22.05 -8.45 21.34
CA SER A 5 -21.95 -7.32 20.42
C SER A 5 -21.82 -5.89 20.99
N ALA A 6 -20.74 -5.64 21.74
CA ALA A 6 -20.07 -4.33 21.69
C ALA A 6 -18.63 -4.37 22.21
N ASP A 7 -17.83 -5.35 21.83
CA ASP A 7 -16.38 -5.14 21.84
C ASP A 7 -15.91 -5.02 20.39
N SER A 8 -16.09 -3.82 19.86
CA SER A 8 -15.60 -3.45 18.55
C SER A 8 -14.08 -3.37 18.60
N GLY A 9 -13.44 -4.50 18.29
CA GLY A 9 -12.12 -4.61 17.67
C GLY A 9 -11.05 -3.72 18.28
N VAL A 10 -10.27 -4.31 19.18
CA VAL A 10 -8.91 -3.93 19.59
C VAL A 10 -8.43 -2.58 19.04
N LYS A 11 -8.46 -1.57 19.89
CA LYS A 11 -7.77 -0.29 19.67
C LYS A 11 -6.26 -0.56 19.61
N GLY A 12 -5.71 -0.69 18.39
CA GLY A 12 -4.26 -0.84 18.21
C GLY A 12 -3.77 -1.50 16.91
N ASP A 13 -4.61 -1.87 15.96
CA ASP A 13 -4.16 -2.63 14.78
C ASP A 13 -3.69 -1.79 13.58
N MET A 14 -3.84 -0.46 13.60
CA MET A 14 -3.48 0.45 12.49
C MET A 14 -3.99 -0.02 11.10
N ILE A 15 -5.02 -0.88 11.03
CA ILE A 15 -5.59 -1.32 9.76
C ILE A 15 -6.66 -0.30 9.37
N THR A 16 -6.15 0.88 9.00
CA THR A 16 -6.97 1.96 8.48
C THR A 16 -7.58 1.48 7.18
N LYS A 17 -8.90 1.60 7.06
CA LYS A 17 -9.76 1.28 5.93
C LYS A 17 -9.40 2.09 4.68
N ILE A 18 -8.18 1.93 4.20
CA ILE A 18 -7.62 2.69 3.10
C ILE A 18 -7.44 1.70 1.96
N ASN A 19 -8.51 1.51 1.20
CA ASN A 19 -8.44 0.70 -0.02
C ASN A 19 -7.57 1.36 -1.10
N THR A 20 -7.28 2.64 -0.91
CA THR A 20 -6.37 3.45 -1.73
C THR A 20 -5.13 3.77 -0.91
N PRO A 21 -4.25 2.80 -0.61
CA PRO A 21 -3.10 3.05 0.25
C PRO A 21 -2.19 4.12 -0.34
N LEU A 22 -1.58 4.90 0.55
CA LEU A 22 -0.48 5.80 0.21
C LEU A 22 0.83 5.07 0.53
N PHE A 23 1.64 4.81 -0.48
CA PHE A 23 3.00 4.34 -0.29
C PHE A 23 3.95 5.52 -0.38
N THR A 24 4.90 5.57 0.54
CA THR A 24 5.98 6.57 0.54
C THR A 24 7.30 5.86 0.74
N GLY A 25 8.35 6.38 0.13
CA GLY A 25 9.69 5.86 0.34
C GLY A 25 10.76 6.86 -0.07
N MET A 26 12.01 6.38 0.01
CA MET A 26 13.17 7.10 -0.49
C MET A 26 13.76 6.34 -1.67
N ALA A 27 14.23 7.09 -2.65
CA ALA A 27 15.06 6.65 -3.75
C ALA A 27 16.09 7.74 -4.05
N GLU A 28 16.99 7.50 -5.00
CA GLU A 28 17.83 8.58 -5.50
C GLU A 28 16.98 9.70 -6.12
N ALA A 29 17.46 10.94 -6.00
CA ALA A 29 16.73 12.09 -6.51
C ALA A 29 16.45 11.94 -8.01
N ASN A 30 15.23 12.26 -8.43
CA ASN A 30 14.77 12.12 -9.82
C ASN A 30 14.75 10.66 -10.35
N ALA A 31 14.93 9.65 -9.50
CA ALA A 31 14.78 8.26 -9.89
C ALA A 31 13.31 7.92 -10.20
N LYS A 32 13.11 7.03 -11.17
CA LYS A 32 11.81 6.46 -11.49
C LYS A 32 11.51 5.31 -10.55
N VAL A 33 10.35 5.35 -9.91
CA VAL A 33 9.85 4.34 -8.98
C VAL A 33 8.66 3.64 -9.59
N SER A 34 8.72 2.32 -9.76
CA SER A 34 7.65 1.48 -10.29
C SER A 34 7.11 0.59 -9.17
N ILE A 35 5.80 0.67 -8.92
CA ILE A 35 5.12 -0.04 -7.83
C ILE A 35 4.33 -1.21 -8.43
N TYR A 36 4.64 -2.42 -7.98
CA TYR A 36 3.99 -3.65 -8.38
C TYR A 36 3.16 -4.21 -7.22
N VAL A 37 1.94 -4.67 -7.51
CA VAL A 37 1.07 -5.39 -6.58
C VAL A 37 0.77 -6.75 -7.17
N ASP A 38 1.05 -7.82 -6.43
CA ASP A 38 0.91 -9.21 -6.87
C ASP A 38 1.63 -9.48 -8.21
N GLY A 39 2.77 -8.79 -8.41
CA GLY A 39 3.57 -8.86 -9.63
C GLY A 39 3.06 -8.01 -10.81
N VAL A 40 1.94 -7.31 -10.67
CA VAL A 40 1.36 -6.45 -11.71
C VAL A 40 1.72 -4.99 -11.45
N LEU A 41 2.20 -4.29 -12.49
CA LEU A 41 2.50 -2.86 -12.40
C LEU A 41 1.21 -2.09 -12.07
N SER A 42 1.17 -1.51 -10.87
CA SER A 42 0.04 -0.72 -10.39
C SER A 42 0.21 0.77 -10.67
N GLY A 43 1.45 1.24 -10.78
CA GLY A 43 1.76 2.58 -11.22
C GLY A 43 3.21 2.96 -11.02
N GLU A 44 3.51 4.21 -11.33
CA GLU A 44 4.84 4.78 -11.29
C GLU A 44 4.81 6.11 -10.53
N ALA A 45 5.91 6.43 -9.86
CA ALA A 45 6.16 7.70 -9.20
C ALA A 45 7.59 8.16 -9.54
N ILE A 46 7.85 9.46 -9.43
CA ILE A 46 9.20 10.01 -9.55
C ILE A 46 9.61 10.50 -8.17
N ALA A 47 10.83 10.14 -7.74
CA ALA A 47 11.41 10.70 -6.53
C ALA A 47 11.73 12.17 -6.74
N GLY A 48 11.35 13.00 -5.77
CA GLY A 48 11.68 14.43 -5.78
C GLY A 48 13.19 14.68 -5.66
N ASP A 49 13.57 15.95 -5.67
CA ASP A 49 14.97 16.36 -5.49
C ASP A 49 15.53 15.99 -4.10
N ASP A 50 14.64 15.79 -3.12
CA ASP A 50 14.94 15.29 -1.78
C ASP A 50 14.98 13.75 -1.70
N GLY A 51 14.76 13.06 -2.83
CA GLY A 51 14.70 11.60 -2.91
C GLY A 51 13.39 11.00 -2.40
N VAL A 52 12.44 11.82 -1.93
CA VAL A 52 11.16 11.33 -1.41
C VAL A 52 10.19 11.10 -2.57
N TRP A 53 9.54 9.94 -2.57
CA TRP A 53 8.46 9.63 -3.49
C TRP A 53 7.20 9.25 -2.73
N ASN A 54 6.06 9.52 -3.36
CA ASN A 54 4.76 9.10 -2.87
C ASN A 54 3.94 8.52 -4.03
N PHE A 55 3.18 7.46 -3.74
CA PHE A 55 2.29 6.81 -4.68
C PHE A 55 0.96 6.52 -4.01
N GLN A 56 -0.07 7.21 -4.47
CA GLN A 56 -1.43 7.08 -4.01
C GLN A 56 -2.20 6.17 -4.98
N PHE A 57 -2.68 5.03 -4.50
CA PHE A 57 -3.55 4.17 -5.31
C PHE A 57 -4.85 4.92 -5.64
N THR A 58 -5.22 4.97 -6.92
CA THR A 58 -6.48 5.59 -7.38
C THR A 58 -7.61 4.57 -7.45
N THR A 59 -7.27 3.30 -7.65
CA THR A 59 -8.21 2.18 -7.63
C THR A 59 -8.10 1.45 -6.31
N ALA A 60 -9.24 1.16 -5.70
CA ALA A 60 -9.31 0.37 -4.49
C ALA A 60 -8.69 -1.03 -4.72
N LEU A 61 -7.72 -1.41 -3.90
CA LEU A 61 -7.26 -2.79 -3.84
C LEU A 61 -8.41 -3.69 -3.34
N SER A 62 -8.46 -4.92 -3.84
CA SER A 62 -9.43 -5.93 -3.39
C SER A 62 -9.12 -6.42 -1.97
N ASP A 63 -10.04 -7.14 -1.34
CA ASP A 63 -9.74 -7.78 -0.07
C ASP A 63 -8.78 -8.94 -0.26
N GLY A 64 -7.76 -9.01 0.61
CA GLY A 64 -6.74 -10.05 0.55
C GLY A 64 -5.39 -9.57 1.06
N SER A 65 -4.44 -10.50 1.14
CA SER A 65 -3.02 -10.12 1.17
C SER A 65 -2.58 -9.77 -0.23
N HIS A 66 -1.84 -8.67 -0.33
CA HIS A 66 -1.20 -8.21 -1.55
C HIS A 66 0.31 -8.14 -1.36
N ASP A 67 1.07 -8.70 -2.28
CA ASP A 67 2.53 -8.60 -2.25
C ASP A 67 2.97 -7.37 -3.04
N VAL A 68 3.45 -6.36 -2.32
CA VAL A 68 3.89 -5.09 -2.91
C VAL A 68 5.39 -5.11 -3.12
N THR A 69 5.84 -4.90 -4.35
CA THR A 69 7.25 -4.78 -4.69
C THR A 69 7.50 -3.42 -5.34
N VAL A 70 8.58 -2.75 -4.94
CA VAL A 70 9.00 -1.48 -5.54
C VAL A 70 10.27 -1.71 -6.34
N LYS A 71 10.31 -1.22 -7.57
CA LYS A 71 11.51 -1.18 -8.39
C LYS A 71 11.89 0.28 -8.64
N VAL A 72 13.13 0.64 -8.40
CA VAL A 72 13.67 1.96 -8.71
C VAL A 72 14.64 1.86 -9.89
N GLU A 73 14.65 2.89 -10.73
CA GLU A 73 15.57 3.07 -11.85
C GLU A 73 16.12 4.50 -11.79
N ASP A 74 17.43 4.65 -11.70
CA ASP A 74 18.09 5.96 -11.67
C ASP A 74 18.21 6.55 -13.09
N ILE A 75 18.70 7.79 -13.19
CA ILE A 75 18.90 8.49 -14.47
C ILE A 75 19.96 7.80 -15.35
N ALA A 76 20.90 7.07 -14.73
CA ALA A 76 21.95 6.33 -15.42
C ALA A 76 21.48 4.94 -15.92
N GLY A 77 20.27 4.51 -15.57
CA GLY A 77 19.69 3.22 -15.89
C GLY A 77 20.05 2.09 -14.91
N ASN A 78 20.66 2.38 -13.76
CA ASN A 78 20.83 1.39 -12.71
C ASN A 78 19.48 1.11 -12.06
N THR A 79 19.21 -0.16 -11.77
CA THR A 79 17.94 -0.58 -11.17
C THR A 79 18.16 -1.30 -9.84
N ALA A 80 17.25 -1.06 -8.89
CA ALA A 80 17.18 -1.79 -7.64
C ALA A 80 15.73 -2.17 -7.32
N SER A 81 15.53 -3.27 -6.60
CA SER A 81 14.20 -3.73 -6.19
C SER A 81 14.13 -3.92 -4.68
N SER A 82 13.02 -3.52 -4.07
CA SER A 82 12.73 -3.80 -2.67
C SER A 82 12.33 -5.26 -2.48
N SER A 83 12.45 -5.75 -1.24
CA SER A 83 11.76 -6.98 -0.83
C SER A 83 10.25 -6.83 -0.98
N ALA A 84 9.56 -7.95 -1.21
CA ALA A 84 8.11 -7.99 -1.19
C ALA A 84 7.59 -7.61 0.21
N TYR A 85 6.69 -6.64 0.26
CA TYR A 85 5.97 -6.24 1.46
C TYR A 85 4.55 -6.77 1.39
N ASN A 86 4.19 -7.65 2.31
CA ASN A 86 2.84 -8.19 2.37
C ASN A 86 1.89 -7.15 3.02
N PHE A 87 0.99 -6.60 2.22
CA PHE A 87 -0.02 -5.64 2.62
C PHE A 87 -1.40 -6.33 2.76
N PRO A 88 -1.93 -6.52 3.99
CA PRO A 88 -3.26 -7.08 4.19
C PRO A 88 -4.35 -6.02 4.03
N ASN A 89 -5.20 -6.14 3.00
CA ASN A 89 -6.38 -5.31 2.80
C ASN A 89 -7.66 -6.04 3.24
N ARG A 90 -8.46 -5.41 4.11
CA ARG A 90 -9.69 -6.00 4.66
C ARG A 90 -10.86 -5.00 4.56
N ASN A 91 -11.74 -5.14 3.56
CA ASN A 91 -13.06 -4.51 3.57
C ASN A 91 -13.98 -5.25 4.53
N ALA A 92 -13.97 -4.82 5.79
CA ALA A 92 -15.09 -5.12 6.67
C ALA A 92 -16.36 -4.45 6.10
N LYS A 93 -17.16 -5.19 5.31
CA LYS A 93 -18.59 -4.93 5.19
C LYS A 93 -19.16 -5.01 6.60
N ARG A 94 -19.22 -3.88 7.31
CA ARG A 94 -20.16 -3.75 8.43
C ARG A 94 -21.54 -3.85 7.79
N LYS A 95 -22.07 -5.07 7.67
CA LYS A 95 -23.51 -5.29 7.57
C LYS A 95 -24.08 -4.75 8.87
N ASN A 96 -24.42 -3.47 8.86
CA ASN A 96 -25.16 -2.88 9.95
C ASN A 96 -26.62 -3.31 9.81
N GLN A 97 -27.12 -3.91 10.89
CA GLN A 97 -28.53 -4.08 11.27
C GLN A 97 -29.32 -5.25 10.63
N GLN A 98 -29.45 -6.32 11.40
CA GLN A 98 -30.72 -6.57 12.10
C GLN A 98 -30.46 -6.60 13.59
#